data_AF-A0A6B3EXD8-F1
#
_entry.id   AF-A0A6B3EXD8-F1
#
_cell.length_a   1.000
_cell.length_b   1.000
_cell.length_c   1.000
_cell.angle_alpha   90.00
_cell.angle_beta   90.00
_cell.angle_gamma   90.00
#
_symmetry.space_group_name_H-M   'P 1'
#
loop_
_entity.id
_entity.type
_entity.pdbx_description
1 polymer ?
#
loop_
_entity_poly.entity_id
_entity_poly.type
_entity_poly.pdbx_seq_one_letter_code
_entity_poly.pdbx_strand_id
1 'polypeptide(L)'
;GRLVDGELGMEVGLRGGAAALLHDGPKGAAGIGLRVEADDNHLVNAYEAALVPTHRGDLIFGSETVEFHDTSRFERPMRDEIGRGHAESRLAETAESGTDGAAGVARHTLEMLRGCRVYHFDDTTPQAPVKQPGYASDTEALHPDAGNLAAFLRRVGEEHPAAYEQIVRTVRSVAPFFRE
;
A
#
# COMPACT_ATOMS: atom_id res chain seq x y z
N GLY A 1 0.12 0.75 0.62
CA GLY A 1 0.01 0.14 -0.72
C GLY A 1 0.83 0.89 -1.76
N ARG A 2 0.22 1.85 -2.47
CA ARG A 2 0.76 2.43 -3.72
C ARG A 2 2.23 2.88 -3.70
N LEU A 3 2.70 3.43 -2.58
CA LEU A 3 4.08 3.90 -2.44
C LEU A 3 5.12 2.78 -2.60
N VAL A 4 4.85 1.58 -2.08
CA VAL A 4 5.74 0.41 -2.21
C VAL A 4 5.47 -0.42 -3.47
N ASP A 5 4.38 -0.09 -4.18
CA ASP A 5 4.02 -0.69 -5.46
C ASP A 5 4.69 0.06 -6.65
N GLY A 6 5.48 1.10 -6.38
CA GLY A 6 6.16 1.90 -7.41
C GLY A 6 5.23 2.84 -8.19
N GLU A 7 4.12 3.26 -7.57
CA GLU A 7 3.11 4.13 -8.20
C GLU A 7 3.18 5.59 -7.71
N LEU A 8 4.24 6.01 -7.00
CA LEU A 8 4.29 7.36 -6.41
C LEU A 8 4.24 8.44 -7.49
N GLY A 9 5.08 8.35 -8.52
CA GLY A 9 5.14 9.33 -9.59
C GLY A 9 3.84 9.43 -10.38
N MET A 10 3.17 8.29 -10.60
CA MET A 10 1.86 8.26 -11.26
C MET A 10 0.80 8.97 -10.41
N GLU A 11 0.70 8.67 -9.12
CA GLU A 11 -0.28 9.27 -8.22
C GLU A 11 -0.05 10.78 -8.06
N VAL A 12 1.21 11.19 -7.93
CA VAL A 12 1.59 12.61 -7.88
C VAL A 12 1.17 13.32 -9.16
N GLY A 13 1.42 12.72 -10.33
CA GLY A 13 1.01 13.25 -11.63
C GLY A 13 -0.50 13.39 -11.77
N LEU A 14 -1.26 12.36 -11.40
CA LEU A 14 -2.74 12.35 -11.45
C LEU A 14 -3.36 13.43 -10.55
N ARG A 15 -2.71 13.76 -9.43
CA ARG A 15 -3.16 14.80 -8.51
C ARG A 15 -2.67 16.21 -8.84
N GLY A 16 -1.99 16.39 -9.97
CA GLY A 16 -1.54 17.71 -10.44
C GLY A 16 -0.17 18.14 -9.91
N GLY A 17 0.66 17.19 -9.47
CA GLY A 17 2.02 17.42 -9.02
C GLY A 17 2.15 17.66 -7.51
N ALA A 18 3.40 17.70 -7.04
CA ALA A 18 3.76 17.83 -5.63
C ALA A 18 3.16 19.07 -4.96
N ALA A 19 3.05 20.19 -5.68
CA ALA A 19 2.48 21.42 -5.15
C ALA A 19 0.99 21.29 -4.79
N ALA A 20 0.24 20.41 -5.47
CA ALA A 20 -1.17 20.14 -5.13
C ALA A 20 -1.32 19.25 -3.89
N LEU A 21 -0.28 18.50 -3.53
CA LEU A 21 -0.26 17.60 -2.37
C LEU A 21 0.28 18.28 -1.11
N LEU A 22 1.05 19.35 -1.25
CA LEU A 22 1.63 20.09 -0.14
C LEU A 22 0.74 21.28 0.23
N HIS A 23 0.33 21.36 1.50
CA HIS A 23 -0.53 22.44 1.98
C HIS A 23 0.18 23.80 1.97
N ASP A 24 1.47 23.82 2.29
CA ASP A 24 2.32 24.99 2.17
C ASP A 24 3.15 24.84 0.90
N GLY A 25 3.04 25.79 -0.03
CA GLY A 25 3.87 25.82 -1.24
C GLY A 25 5.37 25.71 -0.91
N PRO A 26 6.27 25.51 -1.91
CA PRO A 26 7.65 25.06 -1.72
C PRO A 26 8.63 26.00 -0.95
N LYS A 27 8.14 26.94 -0.13
CA LYS A 27 8.95 27.77 0.78
C LYS A 27 9.23 27.03 2.09
N GLY A 28 10.42 26.42 2.20
CA GLY A 28 10.94 25.79 3.43
C GLY A 28 11.23 24.30 3.28
N ALA A 29 11.34 23.58 4.40
CA ALA A 29 11.44 22.12 4.47
C ALA A 29 10.08 21.46 4.14
N ALA A 30 9.44 21.88 3.05
CA ALA A 30 8.19 21.32 2.58
C ALA A 30 8.43 19.88 2.12
N GLY A 31 7.65 18.95 2.64
CA GLY A 31 7.79 17.53 2.37
C GLY A 31 6.70 16.72 3.06
N ILE A 32 6.61 15.45 2.72
CA ILE A 32 5.67 14.51 3.32
C ILE A 32 6.51 13.47 4.07
N GLY A 33 6.40 13.46 5.39
CA GLY A 33 6.95 12.40 6.22
C GLY A 33 5.88 11.37 6.52
N LEU A 34 6.24 10.09 6.43
CA LEU A 34 5.39 8.99 6.89
C LEU A 34 6.23 8.02 7.71
N ARG A 35 5.62 7.47 8.75
CA ARG A 35 6.15 6.37 9.53
C ARG A 35 5.04 5.38 9.82
N VAL A 36 5.31 4.11 9.54
CA VAL A 36 4.38 2.99 9.80
C VAL A 36 5.11 2.02 10.70
N GLU A 37 4.49 1.66 11.81
CA GLU A 37 5.01 0.70 12.78
C GLU A 37 4.02 -0.46 12.92
N ALA A 38 4.54 -1.67 13.04
CA ALA A 38 3.78 -2.84 13.42
C ALA A 38 4.49 -3.59 14.54
N ASP A 39 3.72 -3.88 15.57
CA ASP A 39 4.18 -4.55 16.78
C ASP A 39 3.60 -5.96 16.85
N ASP A 40 4.45 -6.93 17.17
CA ASP A 40 4.08 -8.28 17.57
C ASP A 40 4.81 -8.65 18.87
N ASN A 41 4.12 -8.41 19.99
CA ASN A 41 4.62 -8.61 21.36
C ASN A 41 5.92 -7.84 21.67
N HIS A 42 7.09 -8.45 21.45
CA HIS A 42 8.40 -7.80 21.67
C HIS A 42 9.10 -7.41 20.38
N LEU A 43 8.54 -7.77 19.23
CA LEU A 43 9.11 -7.53 17.92
C LEU A 43 8.39 -6.33 17.28
N VAL A 44 9.14 -5.34 16.85
CA VAL A 44 8.62 -4.14 16.19
C VAL A 44 9.30 -4.00 14.83
N ASN A 45 8.52 -3.87 13.77
CA ASN A 45 9.00 -3.45 12.46
C ASN A 45 8.50 -2.04 12.18
N ALA A 46 9.35 -1.19 11.65
CA ALA A 46 8.95 0.14 11.22
C ALA A 46 9.51 0.50 9.85
N TYR A 47 8.72 1.28 9.12
CA TYR A 47 9.07 1.89 7.85
C TYR A 47 8.95 3.39 7.96
N GLU A 48 9.97 4.11 7.51
CA GLU A 48 9.96 5.57 7.49
C GLU A 48 10.36 6.06 6.09
N ALA A 49 9.57 6.98 5.54
CA ALA A 49 9.89 7.65 4.30
C ALA A 49 9.66 9.16 4.44
N ALA A 50 10.62 9.94 3.95
CA ALA A 50 10.49 11.38 3.80
C ALA A 50 10.50 11.70 2.30
N LEU A 51 9.43 12.29 1.80
CA LEU A 51 9.29 12.74 0.41
C LEU A 51 9.51 14.25 0.32
N VAL A 52 10.28 14.68 -0.66
CA VAL A 52 10.59 16.09 -0.90
C VAL A 52 10.21 16.50 -2.32
N PRO A 53 9.67 17.71 -2.52
CA PRO A 53 9.31 18.19 -3.84
C PRO A 53 10.56 18.55 -4.66
N THR A 54 10.51 18.26 -5.96
CA THR A 54 11.52 18.73 -6.91
C THR A 54 11.06 20.01 -7.60
N HIS A 55 12.00 20.73 -8.23
CA HIS A 55 11.67 21.88 -9.07
C HIS A 55 10.80 21.53 -10.29
N ARG A 56 10.72 20.25 -10.68
CA ARG A 56 9.88 19.78 -11.78
C ARG A 56 8.43 19.53 -11.37
N GLY A 57 8.12 19.60 -10.07
CA GLY A 57 6.79 19.33 -9.54
C GLY A 57 6.56 17.87 -9.16
N ASP A 58 7.61 17.05 -9.11
CA ASP A 58 7.53 15.67 -8.63
C ASP A 58 7.81 15.57 -7.13
N LEU A 59 7.51 14.42 -6.53
CA LEU A 59 8.03 14.02 -5.22
C LEU A 59 9.12 12.97 -5.40
N ILE A 60 10.21 13.08 -4.64
CA ILE A 60 11.28 12.08 -4.56
C ILE A 60 11.55 11.73 -3.11
N PHE A 61 12.13 10.56 -2.86
CA PHE A 61 12.53 10.16 -1.52
C PHE A 61 13.74 10.98 -1.06
N GLY A 62 13.57 11.83 -0.05
CA GLY A 62 14.66 12.44 0.70
C GLY A 62 15.37 11.42 1.60
N SER A 63 14.61 10.46 2.13
CA SER A 63 15.11 9.26 2.81
C SER A 63 14.07 8.16 2.79
N GLU A 64 14.52 6.92 2.69
CA GLU A 64 13.73 5.69 2.87
C GLU A 64 14.48 4.79 3.85
N THR A 65 13.81 4.31 4.90
CA THR A 65 14.45 3.59 6.01
C THR A 65 13.54 2.49 6.52
N VAL A 66 14.16 1.36 6.87
CA VAL A 66 13.53 0.27 7.61
C VAL A 66 14.16 0.11 8.98
N GLU A 67 13.35 -0.29 9.94
CA GLU A 67 13.77 -0.52 11.32
C GLU A 67 13.18 -1.82 11.84
N PHE A 68 13.97 -2.53 12.65
CA PHE A 68 13.53 -3.70 13.40
C PHE A 68 14.02 -3.63 14.84
N HIS A 69 13.13 -3.91 15.78
CA HIS A 69 13.42 -3.90 17.21
C HIS A 69 12.90 -5.15 17.88
N ASP A 70 13.82 -5.97 18.40
CA ASP A 70 13.47 -6.93 19.46
C ASP A 70 13.68 -6.24 20.82
N THR A 71 12.60 -5.67 21.35
CA THR A 71 12.55 -4.93 22.61
C THR A 71 12.92 -5.77 23.83
N SER A 72 12.86 -7.11 23.71
CA SER A 72 13.25 -8.01 24.80
C SER A 72 14.76 -8.26 24.86
N ARG A 73 15.47 -8.02 23.75
CA ARG A 73 16.91 -8.35 23.61
C ARG A 73 17.80 -7.13 23.49
N PHE A 74 17.30 -6.03 22.93
CA PHE A 74 18.11 -4.87 22.59
C PHE A 74 17.47 -3.57 23.09
N GLU A 75 18.29 -2.65 23.60
CA GLU A 75 17.83 -1.33 24.04
C GLU A 75 17.44 -0.40 22.88
N ARG A 76 17.99 -0.63 21.68
CA ARG A 76 17.78 0.22 20.51
C ARG A 76 17.41 -0.63 19.28
N PRO A 77 16.57 -0.09 18.38
CA PRO A 77 16.27 -0.73 17.11
C PRO A 77 17.51 -0.80 16.21
N MET A 78 17.56 -1.83 15.36
CA MET A 78 18.38 -1.84 14.16
C MET A 78 17.70 -0.94 13.13
N ARG A 79 18.44 -0.01 12.54
CA ARG A 79 17.95 0.94 11.54
C ARG A 79 18.85 0.92 10.32
N ASP A 80 18.26 0.70 9.15
CA ASP A 80 18.97 0.66 7.87
C ASP A 80 18.34 1.64 6.87
N GLU A 81 19.16 2.53 6.31
CA GLU A 81 18.74 3.44 5.22
C GLU A 81 18.76 2.67 3.89
N ILE A 82 17.58 2.51 3.28
CA ILE A 82 17.42 1.90 1.96
C ILE A 82 18.01 2.81 0.89
N GLY A 83 17.78 4.12 1.01
CA GLY A 83 18.34 5.09 0.10
C GLY A 83 17.67 6.45 0.13
N ARG A 84 18.09 7.27 -0.84
CA ARG A 84 17.62 8.63 -1.08
C ARG A 84 17.78 9.03 -2.54
N GLY A 85 17.05 10.06 -2.95
CA GLY A 85 17.10 10.69 -4.28
C GLY A 85 16.39 9.92 -5.40
N HIS A 86 15.75 8.79 -5.10
CA HIS A 86 14.99 8.01 -6.07
C HIS A 86 13.53 8.49 -6.16
N ALA A 87 12.90 8.25 -7.31
CA ALA A 87 11.52 8.65 -7.57
C ALA A 87 10.50 7.65 -7.00
N GLU A 88 10.84 6.37 -6.96
CA GLU A 88 9.99 5.28 -6.48
C GLU A 88 10.67 4.54 -5.32
N SER A 89 9.88 3.86 -4.49
CA SER A 89 10.39 3.07 -3.36
C SER A 89 11.35 1.98 -3.84
N ARG A 90 12.45 1.78 -3.10
CA ARG A 90 13.41 0.68 -3.31
C ARG A 90 13.21 -0.46 -2.32
N LEU A 91 12.14 -0.42 -1.54
CA LEU A 91 11.85 -1.44 -0.55
C LEU A 91 11.73 -2.84 -1.16
N ALA A 92 11.08 -2.95 -2.32
CA ALA A 92 10.94 -4.23 -3.03
C ALA A 92 12.30 -4.77 -3.52
N GLU A 93 13.12 -3.92 -4.15
CA GLU A 93 14.48 -4.27 -4.58
C GLU A 93 15.35 -4.73 -3.38
N THR A 94 15.23 -4.05 -2.24
CA THR A 94 15.95 -4.39 -1.01
C THR A 94 15.47 -5.73 -0.43
N ALA A 95 14.17 -6.02 -0.49
CA ALA A 95 13.61 -7.29 -0.02
C ALA A 95 14.07 -8.49 -0.86
N GLU A 96 14.43 -8.25 -2.13
CA GLU A 96 14.93 -9.25 -3.07
C GLU A 96 16.45 -9.48 -2.96
N SER A 97 17.20 -8.54 -2.36
CA SER A 97 18.68 -8.61 -2.32
C SER A 97 19.25 -9.65 -1.36
N GLY A 98 18.43 -10.27 -0.51
CA GLY A 98 18.88 -11.29 0.45
C GLY A 98 17.79 -11.64 1.47
N THR A 99 18.09 -12.51 2.44
CA THR A 99 17.12 -12.92 3.47
C THR A 99 17.34 -12.30 4.84
N ASP A 100 18.52 -11.72 5.07
CA ASP A 100 18.98 -11.31 6.40
C ASP A 100 19.29 -9.80 6.44
N GLY A 101 19.46 -9.25 7.65
CA GLY A 101 19.74 -7.82 7.85
C GLY A 101 18.63 -6.94 7.25
N ALA A 102 19.02 -5.84 6.59
CA ALA A 102 18.11 -4.90 5.95
C ALA A 102 17.14 -5.57 4.96
N ALA A 103 17.57 -6.61 4.24
CA ALA A 103 16.73 -7.31 3.25
C ALA A 103 15.60 -8.12 3.92
N GLY A 104 15.88 -8.76 5.06
CA GLY A 104 14.87 -9.46 5.85
C GLY A 104 13.83 -8.50 6.41
N VAL A 105 14.26 -7.37 6.98
CA VAL A 105 13.37 -6.33 7.50
C VAL A 105 12.53 -5.71 6.36
N ALA A 106 13.16 -5.43 5.22
CA ALA A 106 12.48 -4.90 4.04
C ALA A 106 11.37 -5.84 3.54
N ARG A 107 11.59 -7.16 3.54
CA ARG A 107 10.57 -8.14 3.15
C ARG A 107 9.33 -8.09 4.05
N HIS A 108 9.52 -8.17 5.37
CA HIS A 108 8.41 -8.10 6.31
C HIS A 108 7.68 -6.76 6.25
N THR A 109 8.44 -5.68 6.08
CA THR A 109 7.89 -4.33 5.88
C THR A 109 7.06 -4.23 4.60
N LEU A 110 7.53 -4.83 3.50
CA LEU A 110 6.82 -4.84 2.23
C LEU A 110 5.49 -5.59 2.34
N GLU A 111 5.48 -6.75 3.00
CA GLU A 111 4.26 -7.53 3.25
C GLU A 111 3.25 -6.73 4.07
N MET A 112 3.70 -6.08 5.15
CA MET A 112 2.88 -5.21 5.97
C MET A 112 2.27 -4.06 5.14
N LEU A 113 3.08 -3.33 4.38
CA LEU A 113 2.63 -2.17 3.60
C LEU A 113 1.74 -2.54 2.41
N ARG A 114 1.89 -3.76 1.87
CA ARG A 114 0.96 -4.36 0.91
C ARG A 114 -0.38 -4.72 1.54
N GLY A 115 -0.39 -5.10 2.82
CA GLY A 115 -1.61 -5.26 3.62
C GLY A 115 -2.34 -3.93 3.89
N CYS A 116 -1.61 -2.83 3.98
CA CYS A 116 -2.17 -1.47 4.10
C CYS A 116 -2.71 -0.96 2.76
N ARG A 117 -3.74 -1.61 2.21
CA ARG A 117 -4.54 -1.14 1.07
C ARG A 117 -5.84 -0.52 1.58
N VAL A 118 -6.12 0.70 1.14
CA VAL A 118 -7.43 1.32 1.31
C VAL A 118 -8.26 0.93 0.11
N TYR A 119 -9.46 0.42 0.36
CA TYR A 119 -10.42 0.11 -0.68
C TYR A 119 -11.55 1.13 -0.68
N HIS A 120 -11.87 1.67 -1.85
CA HIS A 120 -12.93 2.64 -2.09
C HIS A 120 -14.02 1.99 -2.95
N PHE A 121 -15.09 1.54 -2.29
CA PHE A 121 -16.26 0.92 -2.94
C PHE A 121 -17.45 1.89 -3.03
N ASP A 122 -17.23 3.18 -2.76
CA ASP A 122 -18.31 4.14 -2.54
C ASP A 122 -18.76 4.86 -3.82
N ASP A 123 -18.06 4.66 -4.95
CA ASP A 123 -18.48 5.24 -6.22
C ASP A 123 -19.74 4.54 -6.74
N THR A 124 -20.86 5.26 -6.66
CA THR A 124 -22.17 4.80 -7.13
C THR A 124 -22.54 5.37 -8.50
N THR A 125 -21.66 6.13 -9.15
CA THR A 125 -21.90 6.70 -10.48
C THR A 125 -21.96 5.61 -11.56
N PRO A 126 -22.45 5.92 -12.78
CA PRO A 126 -22.38 4.98 -13.89
C PRO A 126 -20.95 4.63 -14.35
N GLN A 127 -19.98 5.48 -14.01
CA GLN A 127 -18.57 5.31 -14.40
C GLN A 127 -17.74 4.57 -13.34
N ALA A 128 -18.38 4.18 -12.22
CA ALA A 128 -17.73 3.44 -11.16
C ALA A 128 -16.98 2.21 -11.72
N PRO A 129 -15.72 1.96 -11.30
CA PRO A 129 -14.90 0.88 -11.86
C PRO A 129 -15.58 -0.48 -11.79
N VAL A 130 -16.28 -0.79 -10.68
CA VAL A 130 -17.04 -2.04 -10.50
C VAL A 130 -18.15 -2.26 -11.53
N LYS A 131 -18.64 -1.19 -12.18
CA LYS A 131 -19.67 -1.24 -13.22
C LYS A 131 -19.10 -1.31 -14.63
N GLN A 132 -17.79 -1.11 -14.79
CA GLN A 132 -17.14 -1.18 -16.10
C GLN A 132 -16.81 -2.63 -16.48
N PRO A 133 -16.66 -2.94 -17.78
CA PRO A 133 -16.15 -4.23 -18.21
C PRO A 133 -14.72 -4.46 -17.69
N GLY A 134 -14.43 -5.69 -17.24
CA GLY A 134 -13.12 -6.11 -16.77
C GLY A 134 -12.71 -7.48 -17.31
N TYR A 135 -11.45 -7.86 -17.11
CA TYR A 135 -10.94 -9.16 -17.55
C TYR A 135 -11.30 -10.27 -16.57
N ALA A 136 -11.81 -11.39 -17.08
CA ALA A 136 -12.13 -12.56 -16.25
C ALA A 136 -10.90 -13.16 -15.55
N SER A 137 -9.70 -12.95 -16.08
CA SER A 137 -8.43 -13.44 -15.51
C SER A 137 -7.85 -12.51 -14.44
N ASP A 138 -8.42 -11.33 -14.24
CA ASP A 138 -7.96 -10.35 -13.27
C ASP A 138 -8.45 -10.72 -11.86
N THR A 139 -7.77 -11.67 -11.23
CA THR A 139 -8.22 -12.34 -10.00
C THR A 139 -7.12 -12.48 -8.93
N GLU A 140 -5.92 -11.96 -9.18
CA GLU A 140 -4.75 -12.16 -8.31
C GLU A 140 -4.93 -11.44 -6.97
N ALA A 141 -5.36 -10.18 -7.00
CA ALA A 141 -5.67 -9.37 -5.83
C ALA A 141 -6.90 -8.51 -6.07
N LEU A 142 -7.68 -8.23 -5.03
CA LEU A 142 -8.79 -7.29 -5.14
C LEU A 142 -8.25 -5.87 -5.40
N HIS A 143 -8.83 -5.18 -6.38
CA HIS A 143 -8.42 -3.82 -6.70
C HIS A 143 -8.92 -2.82 -5.65
N PRO A 144 -8.11 -1.80 -5.30
CA PRO A 144 -8.51 -0.73 -4.38
C PRO A 144 -9.80 -0.01 -4.78
N ASP A 145 -10.12 0.07 -6.07
CA ASP A 145 -11.28 0.77 -6.62
C ASP A 145 -12.43 -0.17 -7.00
N ALA A 146 -12.33 -1.45 -6.63
CA ALA A 146 -13.29 -2.50 -6.94
C ALA A 146 -13.42 -2.90 -8.41
N GLY A 147 -12.54 -2.42 -9.31
CA GLY A 147 -12.69 -2.64 -10.75
C GLY A 147 -12.74 -4.12 -11.15
N ASN A 148 -12.08 -5.00 -10.40
CA ASN A 148 -12.05 -6.44 -10.65
C ASN A 148 -12.92 -7.27 -9.67
N LEU A 149 -13.81 -6.63 -8.90
CA LEU A 149 -14.59 -7.29 -7.84
C LEU A 149 -15.33 -8.55 -8.34
N ALA A 150 -15.94 -8.49 -9.53
CA ALA A 150 -16.66 -9.63 -10.09
C ALA A 150 -15.74 -10.82 -10.42
N ALA A 151 -14.58 -10.55 -11.04
CA ALA A 151 -13.61 -11.58 -11.37
C ALA A 151 -12.98 -12.18 -10.09
N PHE A 152 -12.64 -11.33 -9.12
CA PHE A 152 -12.12 -11.73 -7.82
C PHE A 152 -13.11 -12.62 -7.06
N LEU A 153 -14.38 -12.20 -6.94
CA LEU A 153 -15.41 -12.98 -6.25
C LEU A 153 -15.70 -14.31 -6.95
N ARG A 154 -15.63 -14.37 -8.29
CA ARG A 154 -15.77 -15.63 -9.04
C ARG A 154 -14.69 -16.64 -8.61
N ARG A 155 -13.42 -16.21 -8.60
CA ARG A 155 -12.31 -17.06 -8.15
C ARG A 155 -12.48 -17.50 -6.70
N VAL A 156 -12.89 -16.59 -5.80
CA VAL A 156 -13.16 -16.94 -4.39
C VAL A 156 -14.28 -17.99 -4.30
N GLY A 157 -15.33 -17.89 -5.11
CA GLY A 157 -16.38 -18.92 -5.17
C GLY A 157 -15.89 -20.29 -5.65
N GLU A 158 -14.98 -20.31 -6.62
CA GLU A 158 -14.40 -21.54 -7.20
C GLU A 158 -13.37 -22.20 -6.27
N GLU A 159 -12.46 -21.43 -5.68
CA GLU A 159 -11.32 -21.93 -4.88
C GLU A 159 -11.61 -21.97 -3.37
N HIS A 160 -12.48 -21.08 -2.86
CA HIS A 160 -12.72 -20.88 -1.44
C HIS A 160 -14.23 -20.74 -1.11
N PRO A 161 -15.06 -21.76 -1.40
CA PRO A 161 -16.52 -21.67 -1.30
C PRO A 161 -17.02 -21.26 0.08
N ALA A 162 -16.37 -21.70 1.17
CA ALA A 162 -16.74 -21.31 2.54
C ALA A 162 -16.55 -19.80 2.79
N ALA A 163 -15.49 -19.20 2.25
CA ALA A 163 -15.26 -17.76 2.36
C ALA A 163 -16.29 -16.98 1.52
N TYR A 164 -16.59 -17.46 0.31
CA TYR A 164 -17.64 -16.89 -0.53
C TYR A 164 -19.01 -16.90 0.16
N GLU A 165 -19.39 -18.03 0.77
CA GLU A 165 -20.63 -18.14 1.55
C GLU A 165 -20.67 -17.15 2.72
N GLN A 166 -19.54 -16.95 3.41
CA GLN A 166 -19.45 -15.96 4.49
C GLN A 166 -19.66 -14.53 3.95
N ILE A 167 -19.10 -14.19 2.80
CA ILE A 167 -19.32 -12.90 2.12
C ILE A 167 -20.82 -12.74 1.81
N VAL A 168 -21.44 -13.72 1.15
CA VAL A 168 -22.87 -13.68 0.80
C VAL A 168 -23.75 -13.55 2.05
N ARG A 169 -23.45 -14.29 3.12
CA ARG A 169 -24.18 -14.18 4.39
C ARG A 169 -24.05 -12.78 5.01
N THR A 170 -22.86 -12.20 4.95
CA THR A 170 -22.59 -10.85 5.46
C THR A 170 -23.37 -9.81 4.67
N VAL A 171 -23.36 -9.88 3.33
CA VAL A 171 -24.16 -9.00 2.48
C VAL A 171 -25.66 -9.13 2.78
N ARG A 172 -26.15 -10.36 2.92
CA ARG A 172 -27.57 -10.62 3.26
C ARG A 172 -28.00 -10.06 4.62
N SER A 173 -27.07 -9.92 5.56
CA SER A 173 -27.37 -9.32 6.88
C SER A 173 -27.79 -7.84 6.78
N VAL A 174 -27.30 -7.12 5.76
CA VAL A 174 -27.60 -5.70 5.53
C VAL A 174 -28.51 -5.47 4.32
N ALA A 175 -28.54 -6.42 3.36
CA ALA A 175 -29.38 -6.39 2.16
C ALA A 175 -30.12 -7.74 1.99
N PRO A 176 -31.21 -8.00 2.73
CA PRO A 176 -31.90 -9.29 2.71
C PRO A 176 -32.53 -9.68 1.36
N PHE A 177 -32.73 -8.69 0.48
CA PHE A 177 -33.23 -8.90 -0.88
C PHE A 177 -32.16 -9.44 -1.83
N PHE A 178 -30.89 -9.47 -1.42
CA PHE A 178 -29.78 -10.04 -2.18
C PHE A 178 -29.93 -11.57 -2.27
N ARG A 179 -30.55 -12.02 -3.36
CA ARG A 179 -30.69 -13.43 -3.75
C ARG A 179 -29.91 -13.64 -5.04
N GLU A 180 -29.20 -14.77 -5.07
CA GLU A 180 -28.24 -15.22 -6.11
C GLU A 180 -27.69 -14.15 -7.05
#